data_AF-A0A258KUS8-F1
#
_entry.id   AF-A0A258KUS8-F1
#
_cell.length_a   1.000
_cell.length_b   1.000
_cell.length_c   1.000
_cell.angle_alpha   90.00
_cell.angle_beta   90.00
_cell.angle_gamma   90.00
#
_symmetry.space_group_name_H-M   'P 1'
#
loop_
_entity.id
_entity.type
_entity.pdbx_description
1 polymer ?
#
loop_
_entity_poly.entity_id
_entity_poly.type
_entity_poly.pdbx_seq_one_letter_code
_entity_poly.pdbx_strand_id
1 'polypeptide(L)'
;MAIRVNFVIENWARINTNQKSNIHQPYKTPFVKRVFDICFASAVLLVLSPILLLVIIAVRMESKGPVFYYSLRVGTGYRIFKFFKFRSMYVNADQRLKDLKHLNQYNSGAAVVESKTDTAPVLCDDCLARGSKCQMPVYADNNSWCEKEYTVFKRATANSAFIKIKDDPRVTKVGKILRNTSIDELPQLVNVLIGDMSIVGNRPLPLYEAEKLTTDKYALRFMAPAGITGLWQVMKRGKGEMSEEERLMLDNNYAQNHSFLYDIGLILKTIPALFQKESV
;
A
#
# COMPACT_ATOMS: atom_id res chain seq x y z
N MET A 1 -3.38 33.06 -0.63
CA MET A 1 -4.54 32.52 -1.36
C MET A 1 -4.59 32.98 -2.82
N ALA A 2 -3.89 34.06 -3.22
CA ALA A 2 -4.04 34.67 -4.56
C ALA A 2 -3.23 33.99 -5.69
N ILE A 3 -2.00 33.53 -5.42
CA ILE A 3 -1.06 33.13 -6.50
C ILE A 3 -1.52 31.86 -7.23
N ARG A 4 -1.95 30.83 -6.48
CA ARG A 4 -2.41 29.56 -7.06
C ARG A 4 -3.65 29.74 -7.93
N VAL A 5 -4.60 30.54 -7.46
CA VAL A 5 -5.85 30.83 -8.18
C VAL A 5 -5.56 31.65 -9.44
N ASN A 6 -4.74 32.70 -9.33
CA ASN A 6 -4.36 33.52 -10.47
C ASN A 6 -3.63 32.73 -11.55
N PHE A 7 -2.69 31.85 -11.17
CA PHE A 7 -2.02 30.96 -12.13
C PHE A 7 -3.02 30.09 -12.91
N VAL A 8 -3.99 29.49 -12.21
CA VAL A 8 -5.02 28.64 -12.85
C VAL A 8 -5.89 29.45 -13.80
N ILE A 9 -6.30 30.67 -13.40
CA ILE A 9 -7.09 31.57 -14.25
C ILE A 9 -6.31 31.93 -15.52
N GLU A 10 -5.06 32.37 -15.38
CA GLU A 10 -4.19 32.77 -16.49
C GLU A 10 -3.88 31.61 -17.46
N ASN A 11 -3.83 30.39 -16.95
CA ASN A 11 -3.45 29.21 -17.73
C ASN A 11 -4.63 28.27 -18.04
N TRP A 12 -5.87 28.67 -17.74
CA TRP A 12 -7.04 27.79 -17.83
C TRP A 12 -7.21 27.18 -19.21
N ALA A 13 -7.09 27.99 -20.27
CA ALA A 13 -7.25 27.52 -21.64
C ALA A 13 -6.23 26.43 -22.02
N ARG A 14 -4.98 26.52 -21.51
CA ARG A 14 -3.91 25.54 -21.74
C ARG A 14 -4.10 24.28 -20.91
N ILE A 15 -4.58 24.41 -19.67
CA ILE A 15 -4.86 23.29 -18.76
C ILE A 15 -6.08 22.50 -19.24
N ASN A 16 -7.08 23.19 -19.79
CA ASN A 16 -8.35 22.61 -20.22
C ASN A 16 -8.31 21.93 -21.60
N THR A 17 -7.21 22.08 -22.36
CA THR A 17 -7.03 21.40 -23.64
C THR A 17 -6.45 19.99 -23.48
N ASN A 18 -7.27 18.98 -23.80
CA ASN A 18 -6.91 17.57 -23.97
C ASN A 18 -6.43 16.80 -22.74
N GLN A 19 -7.26 16.72 -21.70
CA GLN A 19 -7.36 15.45 -20.94
C GLN A 19 -8.45 14.59 -21.57
N LYS A 20 -8.16 13.98 -22.72
CA LYS A 20 -8.84 12.72 -23.04
C LYS A 20 -8.37 11.74 -21.97
N SER A 21 -9.16 11.55 -20.92
CA SER A 21 -8.98 10.41 -20.05
C SER A 21 -9.15 9.19 -20.94
N ASN A 22 -8.04 8.59 -21.36
CA ASN A 22 -8.05 7.20 -21.74
C ASN A 22 -8.48 6.49 -20.46
N ILE A 23 -9.78 6.25 -20.33
CA ILE A 23 -10.32 5.43 -19.26
C ILE A 23 -9.66 4.08 -19.46
N HIS A 24 -8.61 3.83 -18.68
CA HIS A 24 -7.87 2.59 -18.77
C HIS A 24 -8.86 1.46 -18.54
N GLN A 25 -8.97 0.58 -19.52
CA GLN A 25 -9.86 -0.57 -19.46
C GLN A 25 -9.56 -1.35 -18.18
N PRO A 26 -10.58 -1.66 -17.36
CA PRO A 26 -10.37 -2.40 -16.12
C PRO A 26 -9.72 -3.73 -16.46
N TYR A 27 -8.59 -4.05 -15.82
CA TYR A 27 -7.93 -5.33 -16.01
C TYR A 27 -8.91 -6.47 -15.72
N LYS A 28 -9.03 -7.40 -16.65
CA LYS A 28 -9.82 -8.62 -16.52
C LYS A 28 -8.88 -9.79 -16.36
N THR A 29 -9.02 -10.54 -15.27
CA THR A 29 -8.24 -11.75 -15.04
C THR A 29 -8.48 -12.76 -16.16
N PRO A 30 -7.43 -13.32 -16.76
CA PRO A 30 -7.58 -14.39 -17.76
C PRO A 30 -8.33 -15.59 -17.17
N PHE A 31 -9.15 -16.25 -17.99
CA PHE A 31 -9.98 -17.37 -17.55
C PHE A 31 -9.16 -18.50 -16.91
N VAL A 32 -8.04 -18.88 -17.52
CA VAL A 32 -7.15 -19.94 -17.00
C VAL A 32 -6.62 -19.59 -15.62
N LYS A 33 -6.16 -18.35 -15.43
CA LYS A 33 -5.70 -17.85 -14.12
C LYS A 33 -6.83 -17.88 -13.10
N ARG A 34 -8.04 -17.48 -13.50
CA ARG A 34 -9.20 -17.47 -12.59
C ARG A 34 -9.60 -18.87 -12.13
N VAL A 35 -9.62 -19.85 -13.04
CA VAL A 35 -9.89 -21.25 -12.70
C VAL A 35 -8.83 -21.78 -11.74
N PHE A 36 -7.55 -21.53 -12.04
CA PHE A 36 -6.44 -21.91 -11.15
C PHE A 36 -6.61 -21.30 -9.74
N ASP A 37 -6.90 -20.01 -9.65
CA ASP A 37 -7.08 -19.31 -8.38
C ASP A 37 -8.19 -19.94 -7.52
N ILE A 38 -9.34 -20.26 -8.13
CA ILE A 38 -10.48 -20.88 -7.43
C ILE A 38 -10.11 -22.29 -6.96
N CYS A 39 -9.53 -23.12 -7.83
CA CYS A 39 -9.14 -24.49 -7.48
C CYS A 39 -8.09 -24.50 -6.37
N PHE A 40 -7.06 -23.65 -6.48
CA PHE A 40 -6.00 -23.55 -5.49
C PHE A 40 -6.54 -23.06 -4.14
N ALA A 41 -7.32 -21.97 -4.14
CA ALA A 41 -7.90 -21.44 -2.90
C ALA A 41 -8.83 -22.44 -2.22
N SER A 42 -9.67 -23.14 -2.99
CA SER A 42 -10.59 -24.17 -2.48
C SER A 42 -9.83 -25.34 -1.87
N ALA A 43 -8.79 -25.83 -2.54
CA ALA A 43 -7.95 -26.92 -2.04
C ALA A 43 -7.25 -26.54 -0.73
N VAL A 44 -6.66 -25.34 -0.66
CA VAL A 44 -5.98 -24.85 0.55
C VAL A 44 -6.97 -24.69 1.70
N LEU A 45 -8.15 -24.10 1.47
CA LEU A 45 -9.18 -23.96 2.50
C LEU A 45 -9.68 -25.31 3.00
N LEU A 46 -9.86 -26.29 2.12
CA LEU A 46 -10.30 -27.63 2.49
C LEU A 46 -9.25 -28.34 3.35
N VAL A 47 -7.98 -28.34 2.92
CA VAL A 47 -6.87 -28.98 3.65
C VAL A 47 -6.62 -28.31 5.00
N LEU A 48 -6.69 -26.98 5.06
CA LEU A 48 -6.47 -26.22 6.30
C LEU A 48 -7.72 -26.10 7.17
N SER A 49 -8.88 -26.60 6.74
CA SER A 49 -10.14 -26.45 7.48
C SER A 49 -10.09 -26.92 8.95
N PRO A 50 -9.38 -28.02 9.33
CA PRO A 50 -9.29 -28.41 10.74
C PRO A 50 -8.51 -27.38 11.57
N ILE A 51 -7.42 -26.85 11.01
CA ILE A 51 -6.58 -25.84 11.66
C ILE A 51 -7.35 -24.52 11.78
N LEU A 52 -8.07 -24.12 10.73
CA LEU A 52 -8.91 -22.92 10.73
C LEU A 52 -9.98 -23.00 11.83
N LEU A 53 -10.58 -24.18 12.05
CA LEU A 53 -11.55 -24.40 13.11
C LEU A 53 -10.93 -24.23 14.50
N LEU A 54 -9.73 -24.77 14.74
CA LEU A 54 -8.99 -24.57 15.98
C LEU A 54 -8.66 -23.09 16.23
N VAL A 55 -8.26 -22.37 15.17
CA VAL A 55 -8.00 -20.93 15.23
C VAL A 55 -9.27 -20.15 15.57
N ILE A 56 -10.40 -20.51 14.97
CA ILE A 56 -11.71 -19.89 15.26
C ILE A 56 -12.05 -20.03 16.74
N ILE A 57 -11.88 -21.23 17.30
CA ILE A 57 -12.11 -21.50 18.72
C ILE A 57 -11.15 -20.67 19.59
N ALA A 58 -9.85 -20.68 19.28
CA ALA A 58 -8.84 -19.95 20.05
C ALA A 58 -9.11 -18.43 20.10
N VAL A 59 -9.44 -17.82 18.95
CA VAL A 59 -9.79 -16.39 18.87
C VAL A 59 -11.06 -16.08 19.67
N ARG A 60 -12.04 -16.99 19.64
CA ARG A 60 -13.32 -16.81 20.31
C ARG A 60 -13.24 -16.99 21.83
N MET A 61 -12.32 -17.84 22.30
CA MET A 61 -12.04 -18.06 23.72
C MET A 61 -11.27 -16.88 24.33
N GLU A 62 -10.34 -16.28 23.60
CA GLU A 62 -9.52 -15.18 24.14
C GLU A 62 -10.28 -13.85 24.24
N SER A 63 -11.16 -13.53 23.27
CA SER A 63 -11.90 -12.27 23.27
C SER A 63 -13.32 -12.40 22.74
N LYS A 64 -14.28 -11.71 23.38
CA LYS A 64 -15.68 -11.66 22.92
C LYS A 64 -15.79 -10.95 21.57
N GLY A 65 -16.77 -11.32 20.75
CA GLY A 65 -17.08 -10.69 19.46
C GLY A 65 -16.74 -11.54 18.22
N PRO A 66 -16.77 -10.94 17.01
CA PRO A 66 -16.61 -11.66 15.74
C PRO A 66 -15.18 -12.14 15.52
N VAL A 67 -15.04 -13.36 15.02
CA VAL A 67 -13.73 -14.00 14.75
C VAL A 67 -13.07 -13.41 13.50
N PHE A 68 -13.87 -13.03 12.51
CA PHE A 68 -13.40 -12.38 11.29
C PHE A 68 -13.45 -10.86 11.43
N TYR A 69 -12.42 -10.21 10.89
CA TYR A 69 -12.32 -8.77 10.74
C TYR A 69 -12.12 -8.46 9.24
N TYR A 70 -12.56 -7.28 8.81
CA TYR A 70 -12.26 -6.79 7.47
C TYR A 70 -11.71 -5.36 7.50
N SER A 71 -10.81 -5.07 6.59
CA SER A 71 -10.33 -3.71 6.31
C SER A 71 -10.66 -3.33 4.87
N LEU A 72 -10.88 -2.05 4.58
CA LEU A 72 -11.06 -1.60 3.20
C LEU A 72 -9.69 -1.47 2.53
N ARG A 73 -9.58 -2.07 1.34
CA ARG A 73 -8.36 -2.05 0.53
C ARG A 73 -8.65 -1.68 -0.90
N VAL A 74 -7.68 -1.03 -1.54
CA VAL A 74 -7.67 -0.74 -2.97
C VAL A 74 -6.94 -1.86 -3.70
N GLY A 75 -7.64 -2.50 -4.63
CA GLY A 75 -7.11 -3.55 -5.49
C GLY A 75 -7.02 -3.12 -6.94
N THR A 76 -7.22 -4.09 -7.83
CA THR A 76 -7.15 -3.92 -9.28
C THR A 76 -8.09 -2.83 -9.79
N GLY A 77 -7.57 -1.97 -10.67
CA GLY A 77 -8.31 -0.87 -11.29
C GLY A 77 -8.87 0.12 -10.27
N TYR A 78 -8.19 0.34 -9.16
CA TYR A 78 -8.64 1.18 -8.04
C TYR A 78 -9.95 0.75 -7.37
N ARG A 79 -10.38 -0.51 -7.57
CA ARG A 79 -11.59 -1.01 -6.92
C ARG A 79 -11.36 -1.22 -5.42
N ILE A 80 -12.30 -0.73 -4.63
CA ILE A 80 -12.29 -0.90 -3.18
C ILE A 80 -13.07 -2.17 -2.83
N PHE A 81 -12.48 -3.02 -1.99
CA PHE A 81 -13.12 -4.24 -1.51
C PHE A 81 -12.83 -4.51 -0.03
N LYS A 82 -13.60 -5.45 0.55
CA LYS A 82 -13.45 -5.89 1.94
C LYS A 82 -12.34 -6.93 2.04
N PHE A 83 -11.22 -6.59 2.63
CA PHE A 83 -10.08 -7.47 2.81
C PHE A 83 -10.20 -8.25 4.13
N PHE A 84 -10.49 -9.55 4.04
CA PHE A 84 -10.79 -10.39 5.20
C PHE A 84 -9.54 -10.88 5.92
N LYS A 85 -9.62 -10.94 7.26
CA LYS A 85 -8.58 -11.47 8.15
C LYS A 85 -9.21 -12.12 9.37
N PHE A 86 -8.45 -12.96 10.07
CA PHE A 86 -8.77 -13.27 11.46
C PHE A 86 -8.51 -12.06 12.34
N ARG A 87 -9.40 -11.85 13.29
CA ARG A 87 -9.24 -10.81 14.30
C ARG A 87 -8.06 -11.16 15.20
N SER A 88 -7.01 -10.34 15.14
CA SER A 88 -5.82 -10.44 15.99
C SER A 88 -5.78 -9.39 17.10
N MET A 89 -6.69 -8.42 17.09
CA MET A 89 -6.73 -7.29 18.04
C MET A 89 -8.00 -7.34 18.89
N TYR A 90 -7.96 -6.72 20.08
CA TYR A 90 -9.15 -6.56 20.91
C TYR A 90 -10.20 -5.68 20.22
N VAL A 91 -11.48 -5.88 20.53
CA VAL A 91 -12.61 -5.15 19.90
C VAL A 91 -12.49 -3.63 20.03
N ASN A 92 -11.88 -3.14 21.13
CA ASN A 92 -11.72 -1.70 21.38
C ASN A 92 -10.33 -1.18 20.98
N ALA A 93 -9.60 -1.90 20.12
CA ALA A 93 -8.26 -1.53 19.67
C ALA A 93 -8.23 -0.17 18.95
N ASP A 94 -9.26 0.14 18.16
CA ASP A 94 -9.27 1.35 17.33
C ASP A 94 -9.32 2.64 18.15
N GLN A 95 -9.97 2.60 19.32
CA GLN A 95 -10.02 3.75 20.26
C GLN A 95 -8.64 4.15 20.75
N ARG A 96 -7.72 3.18 20.87
CA ARG A 96 -6.35 3.39 21.37
C ARG A 96 -5.36 3.77 20.26
N LEU A 97 -5.77 3.82 18.98
CA LEU A 97 -4.85 4.10 17.87
C LEU A 97 -4.30 5.53 17.93
N LYS A 98 -5.11 6.50 18.38
CA LYS A 98 -4.71 7.91 18.47
C LYS A 98 -3.54 8.07 19.45
N ASP A 99 -3.60 7.37 20.57
CA ASP A 99 -2.60 7.46 21.65
C ASP A 99 -1.27 6.79 21.23
N LEU A 100 -1.30 5.86 20.28
CA LEU A 100 -0.14 5.07 19.85
C LEU A 100 0.57 5.61 18.61
N LYS A 101 0.14 6.73 18.03
CA LYS A 101 0.78 7.34 16.85
C LYS A 101 2.27 7.63 17.05
N HIS A 102 2.67 7.95 18.27
CA HIS A 102 4.06 8.22 18.64
C HIS A 102 4.98 6.99 18.51
N LEU A 103 4.42 5.77 18.45
CA LEU A 103 5.16 4.51 18.32
C LEU A 103 5.39 4.09 16.86
N ASN A 104 5.06 4.94 15.88
CA ASN A 104 5.25 4.60 14.48
C ASN A 104 6.74 4.51 14.13
N GLN A 105 7.18 3.34 13.63
CA GLN A 105 8.55 3.09 13.19
C GLN A 105 8.99 3.99 12.04
N TYR A 106 8.05 4.44 11.21
CA TYR A 106 8.32 5.29 10.05
C TYR A 106 8.27 6.78 10.38
N ASN A 107 8.11 7.16 11.65
CA ASN A 107 8.27 8.55 12.05
C ASN A 107 9.76 8.91 12.10
N SER A 108 10.39 8.99 10.92
CA SER A 108 11.64 9.71 10.74
C SER A 108 11.30 11.18 10.96
N GLY A 109 11.58 11.67 12.16
CA GLY A 109 11.21 12.98 12.70
C GLY A 109 10.63 13.94 11.67
N ALA A 110 9.31 14.14 11.72
CA ALA A 110 8.69 15.30 11.10
C ALA A 110 9.37 16.52 11.74
N ALA A 111 10.38 17.06 11.06
CA ALA A 111 10.97 18.31 11.46
C ALA A 111 9.81 19.30 11.44
N VAL A 112 9.62 20.02 12.55
CA VAL A 112 8.78 21.20 12.58
C VAL A 112 9.46 22.18 11.64
N VAL A 113 9.15 22.11 10.35
CA VAL A 113 9.59 23.12 9.41
C VAL A 113 8.66 24.29 9.67
N GLU A 114 9.17 25.27 10.41
CA GLU A 114 8.50 26.56 10.57
C GLU A 114 8.09 27.04 9.19
N SER A 115 6.78 27.29 9.01
CA SER A 115 6.32 27.88 7.76
C SER A 115 6.99 29.24 7.65
N LYS A 116 8.00 29.36 6.79
CA LYS A 116 8.52 30.66 6.41
C LYS A 116 7.37 31.41 5.74
N THR A 117 6.68 32.22 6.53
CA THR A 117 5.70 33.20 6.07
C THR A 117 6.47 34.35 5.45
N ASP A 118 7.01 34.12 4.27
CA ASP A 118 7.58 35.17 3.44
C ASP A 118 7.00 35.01 2.04
N THR A 119 6.48 36.11 1.50
CA THR A 119 5.92 36.24 0.14
C THR A 119 6.97 36.11 -0.97
N ALA A 120 8.20 35.73 -0.63
CA ALA A 120 9.36 35.69 -1.52
C ALA A 120 9.66 34.26 -2.02
N PRO A 121 9.95 34.08 -3.33
CA PRO A 121 10.12 32.77 -3.95
C PRO A 121 11.21 31.93 -3.29
N VAL A 122 10.91 30.68 -2.94
CA VAL A 122 11.90 29.71 -2.42
C VAL A 122 12.67 29.11 -3.59
N LEU A 123 13.96 29.42 -3.69
CA LEU A 123 14.86 28.95 -4.75
C LEU A 123 15.78 27.84 -4.22
N CYS A 124 16.18 26.90 -5.07
CA CYS A 124 17.22 25.91 -4.73
C CYS A 124 18.62 26.52 -4.86
N ASP A 125 19.63 25.90 -4.24
CA ASP A 125 21.03 26.35 -4.25
C ASP A 125 21.54 26.68 -5.66
N ASP A 126 21.22 25.81 -6.63
CA ASP A 126 21.58 26.00 -8.03
C ASP A 126 21.01 27.28 -8.67
N CYS A 127 19.78 27.67 -8.27
CA CYS A 127 19.09 28.84 -8.78
C CYS A 127 19.56 30.12 -8.07
N LEU A 128 19.84 30.01 -6.76
CA LEU A 128 20.47 31.08 -5.98
C LEU A 128 21.85 31.42 -6.55
N ALA A 129 22.68 30.41 -6.83
CA ALA A 129 24.01 30.59 -7.42
C ALA A 129 23.98 31.25 -8.81
N ARG A 130 22.89 31.06 -9.57
CA ARG A 130 22.72 31.64 -10.92
C ARG A 130 22.04 33.01 -10.93
N GLY A 131 21.49 33.47 -9.80
CA GLY A 131 20.75 34.74 -9.72
C GLY A 131 19.50 34.81 -10.63
N SER A 132 19.03 33.67 -11.15
CA SER A 132 17.95 33.59 -12.13
C SER A 132 16.66 33.06 -11.51
N LYS A 133 15.50 33.41 -12.10
CA LYS A 133 14.20 32.81 -11.73
C LYS A 133 14.24 31.28 -11.91
N CYS A 134 13.49 30.57 -11.07
CA CYS A 134 13.38 29.12 -11.17
C CYS A 134 12.75 28.70 -12.52
N GLN A 135 13.35 27.74 -13.22
CA GLN A 135 12.84 27.23 -14.48
C GLN A 135 11.60 26.34 -14.30
N MET A 136 11.51 25.64 -13.17
CA MET A 136 10.37 24.78 -12.81
C MET A 136 9.80 25.19 -11.45
N PRO A 137 9.03 26.30 -11.40
CA PRO A 137 8.40 26.76 -10.17
C PRO A 137 7.11 25.96 -9.86
N VAL A 138 6.91 25.64 -8.59
CA VAL A 138 5.70 25.07 -7.99
C VAL A 138 5.00 26.16 -7.18
N TYR A 139 3.74 26.44 -7.47
CA TYR A 139 2.98 27.50 -6.80
C TYR A 139 2.18 26.95 -5.62
N ALA A 140 2.54 27.34 -4.41
CA ALA A 140 1.76 27.13 -3.18
C ALA A 140 0.93 28.38 -2.84
N ASP A 141 0.04 28.30 -1.85
CA ASP A 141 -1.03 29.29 -1.65
C ASP A 141 -0.54 30.75 -1.50
N ASN A 142 0.65 30.96 -0.91
CA ASN A 142 1.24 32.27 -0.66
C ASN A 142 2.65 32.45 -1.25
N ASN A 143 3.26 31.41 -1.84
CA ASN A 143 4.65 31.48 -2.28
C ASN A 143 4.95 30.52 -3.46
N SER A 144 5.93 30.85 -4.29
CA SER A 144 6.42 29.97 -5.37
C SER A 144 7.73 29.31 -4.96
N TRP A 145 7.82 27.99 -5.14
CA TRP A 145 8.96 27.16 -4.76
C TRP A 145 9.64 26.62 -6.00
N CYS A 146 10.96 26.42 -5.99
CA CYS A 146 11.57 25.51 -6.95
C CYS A 146 11.11 24.07 -6.70
N GLU A 147 10.87 23.29 -7.75
CA GLU A 147 10.42 21.90 -7.64
C GLU A 147 11.34 21.03 -6.75
N LYS A 148 12.66 21.24 -6.82
CA LYS A 148 13.64 20.54 -5.98
C LYS A 148 13.39 20.81 -4.49
N GLU A 149 13.32 22.07 -4.09
CA GLU A 149 13.05 22.47 -2.69
C GLU A 149 11.67 22.04 -2.23
N TYR A 150 10.67 22.17 -3.10
CA TYR A 150 9.31 21.73 -2.80
C TYR A 150 9.25 20.22 -2.54
N THR A 151 10.00 19.42 -3.30
CA THR A 151 10.08 17.96 -3.11
C THR A 151 10.75 17.61 -1.79
N VAL A 152 11.84 18.31 -1.43
CA VAL A 152 12.53 18.13 -0.14
C VAL A 152 11.62 18.51 1.02
N PHE A 153 11.00 19.69 0.95
CA PHE A 153 10.02 20.16 1.94
C PHE A 153 8.85 19.17 2.09
N LYS A 154 8.24 18.75 0.98
CA LYS A 154 7.14 17.80 0.99
C LYS A 154 7.54 16.46 1.60
N ARG A 155 8.75 15.96 1.34
CA ARG A 155 9.27 14.74 1.97
C ARG A 155 9.51 14.91 3.47
N ALA A 156 10.02 16.07 3.89
CA ALA A 156 10.27 16.38 5.31
C ALA A 156 8.98 16.60 6.12
N THR A 157 7.94 17.17 5.51
CA THR A 157 6.65 17.44 6.14
C THR A 157 5.63 16.30 5.97
N ALA A 158 5.86 15.39 5.02
CA ALA A 158 4.99 14.24 4.83
C ALA A 158 5.09 13.29 6.04
N ASN A 159 4.00 13.19 6.79
CA ASN A 159 3.80 12.07 7.69
C ASN A 159 3.97 10.77 6.90
N SER A 160 4.72 9.82 7.46
CA SER A 160 4.96 8.53 6.83
C SER A 160 3.67 7.92 6.30
N ALA A 161 3.70 7.45 5.06
CA ALA A 161 2.58 6.79 4.41
C ALA A 161 2.12 5.55 5.19
N PHE A 162 3.07 4.91 5.86
CA PHE A 162 2.89 3.65 6.55
C PHE A 162 2.92 3.86 8.07
N ILE A 163 2.03 3.18 8.78
CA ILE A 163 2.07 3.09 10.25
C ILE A 163 2.47 1.67 10.61
N LYS A 164 3.62 1.51 11.27
CA LYS A 164 4.07 0.21 11.79
C LYS A 164 4.52 0.36 13.23
N ILE A 165 3.86 -0.38 14.12
CA ILE A 165 4.17 -0.45 15.55
C ILE A 165 4.71 -1.86 15.80
N LYS A 166 5.91 -1.99 16.41
CA LYS A 166 6.55 -3.31 16.62
C LYS A 166 5.74 -4.17 17.58
N ASP A 167 5.59 -3.67 18.80
CA ASP A 167 4.89 -4.34 19.89
C ASP A 167 3.61 -3.57 20.18
N ASP A 168 2.62 -3.79 19.31
CA ASP A 168 1.33 -3.12 19.43
C ASP A 168 0.52 -3.71 20.61
N PRO A 169 0.29 -2.94 21.69
CA PRO A 169 -0.39 -3.43 22.91
C PRO A 169 -1.87 -3.78 22.67
N ARG A 170 -2.41 -3.47 21.49
CA ARG A 170 -3.79 -3.79 21.10
C ARG A 170 -3.94 -5.20 20.56
N VAL A 171 -2.84 -5.90 20.31
CA VAL A 171 -2.81 -7.26 19.79
C VAL A 171 -3.00 -8.25 20.94
N THR A 172 -3.84 -9.25 20.71
CA THR A 172 -4.11 -10.33 21.66
C THR A 172 -2.95 -11.35 21.68
N LYS A 173 -2.87 -12.24 22.68
CA LYS A 173 -1.80 -13.26 22.74
C LYS A 173 -1.94 -14.26 21.59
N VAL A 174 -3.15 -14.75 21.32
CA VAL A 174 -3.43 -15.60 20.13
C VAL A 174 -3.18 -14.76 18.88
N GLY A 175 -3.59 -13.49 18.86
CA GLY A 175 -3.33 -12.58 17.75
C GLY A 175 -1.84 -12.41 17.40
N LYS A 176 -0.94 -12.40 18.39
CA LYS A 176 0.51 -12.36 18.16
C LYS A 176 0.99 -13.62 17.45
N ILE A 177 0.49 -14.79 17.85
CA ILE A 177 0.78 -16.07 17.18
C ILE A 177 0.25 -16.06 15.74
N LEU A 178 -1.00 -15.62 15.54
CA LEU A 178 -1.62 -15.57 14.21
C LEU A 178 -0.86 -14.65 13.25
N ARG A 179 -0.39 -13.49 13.72
CA ARG A 179 0.44 -12.56 12.93
C ARG A 179 1.81 -13.14 12.60
N ASN A 180 2.47 -13.76 13.58
CA ASN A 180 3.81 -14.32 13.38
C ASN A 180 3.81 -15.53 12.43
N THR A 181 2.71 -16.28 12.40
CA THR A 181 2.53 -17.43 11.50
C THR A 181 1.82 -17.06 10.19
N SER A 182 1.42 -15.79 10.01
CA SER A 182 0.60 -15.30 8.90
C SER A 182 -0.75 -16.04 8.72
N ILE A 183 -1.18 -16.79 9.74
CA ILE A 183 -2.47 -17.50 9.73
C ILE A 183 -3.62 -16.49 9.73
N ASP A 184 -3.42 -15.26 10.25
CA ASP A 184 -4.42 -14.20 10.22
C ASP A 184 -4.87 -13.81 8.80
N GLU A 185 -4.05 -14.09 7.79
CA GLU A 185 -4.28 -13.75 6.40
C GLU A 185 -5.03 -14.85 5.62
N LEU A 186 -5.19 -16.07 6.16
CA LEU A 186 -5.88 -17.18 5.47
C LEU A 186 -7.31 -16.87 5.01
N PRO A 187 -8.13 -16.08 5.75
CA PRO A 187 -9.46 -15.68 5.27
C PRO A 187 -9.45 -14.90 3.94
N GLN A 188 -8.31 -14.35 3.51
CA GLN A 188 -8.18 -13.71 2.19
C GLN A 188 -8.38 -14.70 1.04
N LEU A 189 -8.25 -16.01 1.26
CA LEU A 189 -8.61 -17.00 0.25
C LEU A 189 -10.10 -16.92 -0.12
N VAL A 190 -10.95 -16.45 0.79
CA VAL A 190 -12.36 -16.14 0.47
C VAL A 190 -12.47 -14.96 -0.50
N ASN A 191 -11.62 -13.93 -0.38
CA ASN A 191 -11.55 -12.85 -1.38
C ASN A 191 -11.14 -13.36 -2.76
N VAL A 192 -10.27 -14.37 -2.80
CA VAL A 192 -9.92 -15.05 -4.05
C VAL A 192 -11.15 -15.76 -4.61
N LEU A 193 -11.91 -16.52 -3.81
CA LEU A 193 -13.15 -17.16 -4.29
C LEU A 193 -14.21 -16.14 -4.77
N ILE A 194 -14.37 -15.01 -4.08
CA ILE A 194 -15.30 -13.93 -4.47
C ILE A 194 -14.88 -13.28 -5.80
N GLY A 195 -13.58 -13.13 -6.04
CA GLY A 195 -13.03 -12.49 -7.24
C GLY A 195 -12.46 -11.10 -7.01
N ASP A 196 -12.33 -10.67 -5.77
CA ASP A 196 -11.63 -9.43 -5.41
C ASP A 196 -10.10 -9.55 -5.57
N MET A 197 -9.58 -10.78 -5.42
CA MET A 197 -8.16 -11.08 -5.41
C MET A 197 -7.81 -12.33 -6.25
N SER A 198 -6.53 -12.50 -6.49
CA SER A 198 -5.87 -13.66 -7.10
C SER A 198 -4.85 -14.26 -6.12
N ILE A 199 -4.39 -15.49 -6.37
CA ILE A 199 -3.31 -16.09 -5.58
C ILE A 199 -2.02 -15.28 -5.76
N VAL A 200 -1.71 -14.92 -7.01
CA VAL A 200 -0.54 -14.10 -7.37
C VAL A 200 -0.99 -12.76 -7.93
N GLY A 201 -0.42 -11.69 -7.39
CA GLY A 201 -0.75 -10.32 -7.76
C GLY A 201 -0.09 -9.28 -6.83
N ASN A 202 -0.28 -8.01 -7.14
CA ASN A 202 0.22 -6.93 -6.29
C ASN A 202 -0.56 -6.86 -4.98
N ARG A 203 0.12 -6.58 -3.87
CA ARG A 203 -0.53 -6.54 -2.55
C ARG A 203 -1.56 -5.38 -2.49
N PRO A 204 -2.80 -5.62 -2.03
CA PRO A 204 -3.81 -4.57 -1.84
C PRO A 204 -3.40 -3.56 -0.77
N LEU A 205 -3.55 -2.28 -1.07
CA LEU A 205 -3.14 -1.20 -0.17
C LEU A 205 -4.34 -0.68 0.65
N PRO A 206 -4.14 -0.24 1.90
CA PRO A 206 -5.13 0.58 2.60
C PRO A 206 -5.48 1.83 1.80
N LEU A 207 -6.69 2.35 2.02
CA LEU A 207 -7.18 3.56 1.35
C LEU A 207 -6.20 4.74 1.48
N TYR A 208 -5.68 4.97 2.69
CA TYR A 208 -4.77 6.08 2.97
C TYR A 208 -3.39 5.95 2.31
N GLU A 209 -2.92 4.72 2.03
CA GLU A 209 -1.67 4.51 1.28
C GLU A 209 -1.93 4.65 -0.22
N ALA A 210 -3.04 4.10 -0.71
CA ALA A 210 -3.42 4.19 -2.11
C ALA A 210 -3.67 5.65 -2.55
N GLU A 211 -4.25 6.48 -1.68
CA GLU A 211 -4.45 7.92 -1.91
C GLU A 211 -3.13 8.67 -2.11
N LYS A 212 -2.06 8.26 -1.39
CA LYS A 212 -0.72 8.84 -1.53
C LYS A 212 -0.01 8.42 -2.82
N LEU A 213 -0.47 7.34 -3.47
CA LEU A 213 0.13 6.77 -4.68
C LEU A 213 -0.66 7.12 -5.95
N THR A 214 -1.15 8.35 -6.02
CA THR A 214 -1.93 8.89 -7.16
C THR A 214 -1.07 9.45 -8.29
N THR A 215 0.26 9.54 -8.10
CA THR A 215 1.19 9.93 -9.17
C THR A 215 1.31 8.84 -10.23
N ASP A 216 1.41 9.22 -11.51
CA ASP A 216 1.50 8.32 -12.68
C ASP A 216 2.53 7.20 -12.52
N LYS A 217 3.68 7.50 -11.91
CA LYS A 217 4.75 6.51 -11.65
C LYS A 217 4.29 5.36 -10.75
N TYR A 218 3.39 5.60 -9.80
CA TYR A 218 3.00 4.61 -8.79
C TYR A 218 1.60 4.03 -9.01
N ALA A 219 0.77 4.71 -9.81
CA ALA A 219 -0.57 4.26 -10.16
C ALA A 219 -0.58 2.94 -10.97
N LEU A 220 0.49 2.69 -11.74
CA LEU A 220 0.59 1.50 -12.60
C LEU A 220 0.44 0.18 -11.84
N ARG A 221 0.83 0.11 -10.57
CA ARG A 221 0.65 -1.08 -9.72
C ARG A 221 -0.78 -1.60 -9.70
N PHE A 222 -1.77 -0.70 -9.79
CA PHE A 222 -3.18 -1.04 -9.68
C PHE A 222 -3.73 -1.64 -10.98
N MET A 223 -2.94 -1.64 -12.06
CA MET A 223 -3.30 -2.30 -13.31
C MET A 223 -3.07 -3.81 -13.29
N ALA A 224 -2.40 -4.32 -12.25
CA ALA A 224 -2.20 -5.74 -12.02
C ALA A 224 -3.36 -6.36 -11.21
N PRO A 225 -3.54 -7.70 -11.26
CA PRO A 225 -4.39 -8.40 -10.30
C PRO A 225 -3.92 -8.11 -8.86
N ALA A 226 -4.86 -7.88 -7.95
CA ALA A 226 -4.63 -7.86 -6.51
C ALA A 226 -4.30 -9.29 -6.04
N GLY A 227 -3.25 -9.46 -5.25
CA GLY A 227 -2.72 -10.78 -4.87
C GLY A 227 -2.48 -10.99 -3.39
N ILE A 228 -2.49 -12.26 -2.97
CA ILE A 228 -2.02 -12.67 -1.63
C ILE A 228 -0.48 -12.60 -1.58
N THR A 229 0.16 -13.18 -2.61
CA THR A 229 1.61 -13.07 -2.84
C THR A 229 1.88 -12.32 -4.14
N GLY A 230 2.99 -11.60 -4.20
CA GLY A 230 3.38 -10.77 -5.33
C GLY A 230 4.89 -10.76 -5.49
N LEU A 231 5.35 -10.22 -6.62
CA LEU A 231 6.76 -10.24 -6.99
C LEU A 231 7.68 -9.74 -5.87
N TRP A 232 7.39 -8.57 -5.29
CA TRP A 232 8.23 -8.02 -4.23
C TRP A 232 8.18 -8.86 -2.94
N GLN A 233 7.05 -9.49 -2.60
CA GLN A 233 6.95 -10.36 -1.42
C GLN A 233 7.85 -11.59 -1.59
N VAL A 234 7.98 -12.10 -2.82
CA VAL A 234 8.90 -13.19 -3.14
C VAL A 234 10.35 -12.71 -3.18
N MET A 235 10.62 -11.54 -3.76
CA MET A 235 11.98 -10.99 -3.88
C MET A 235 12.56 -10.49 -2.56
N LYS A 236 11.70 -10.05 -1.64
CA LYS A 236 12.11 -9.63 -0.29
C LYS A 236 12.58 -10.82 0.53
N ARG A 237 11.92 -11.98 0.44
CA ARG A 237 12.25 -13.16 1.25
C ARG A 237 13.68 -13.63 0.95
N GLY A 238 14.54 -13.62 1.96
CA GLY A 238 15.97 -13.96 1.84
C GLY A 238 16.87 -12.79 1.44
N LYS A 239 16.30 -11.59 1.24
CA LYS A 239 17.03 -10.32 1.13
C LYS A 239 16.66 -9.46 2.34
N GLY A 240 17.59 -8.62 2.80
CA GLY A 240 17.39 -7.79 4.00
C GLY A 240 16.28 -6.74 3.86
N GLU A 241 16.45 -5.59 4.53
CA GLU A 241 15.47 -4.52 4.41
C GLU A 241 15.38 -3.99 2.96
N MET A 242 14.16 -3.82 2.47
CA MET A 242 13.86 -3.29 1.14
C MET A 242 13.08 -1.98 1.31
N SER A 243 13.53 -0.94 0.60
CA SER A 243 12.91 0.38 0.61
C SER A 243 11.50 0.37 0.02
N GLU A 244 10.71 1.41 0.30
CA GLU A 244 9.36 1.55 -0.24
C GLU A 244 9.36 1.71 -1.77
N GLU A 245 10.31 2.48 -2.30
CA GLU A 245 10.45 2.71 -3.74
C GLU A 245 10.78 1.42 -4.50
N GLU A 246 11.67 0.58 -3.97
CA GLU A 246 12.01 -0.72 -4.59
C GLU A 246 10.80 -1.66 -4.65
N ARG A 247 9.97 -1.71 -3.59
CA ARG A 247 8.75 -2.52 -3.57
C ARG A 247 7.76 -2.04 -4.64
N LEU A 248 7.59 -0.73 -4.76
CA LEU A 248 6.72 -0.12 -5.77
C LEU A 248 7.23 -0.38 -7.18
N MET A 249 8.54 -0.32 -7.41
CA MET A 249 9.14 -0.64 -8.70
C MET A 249 8.91 -2.10 -9.09
N LEU A 250 9.03 -3.03 -8.14
CA LEU A 250 8.72 -4.45 -8.36
C LEU A 250 7.22 -4.66 -8.63
N ASP A 251 6.33 -3.99 -7.91
CA ASP A 251 4.87 -4.02 -8.18
C ASP A 251 4.55 -3.51 -9.60
N ASN A 252 5.21 -2.45 -10.05
CA ASN A 252 5.06 -1.92 -11.41
C ASN A 252 5.62 -2.88 -12.47
N ASN A 253 6.78 -3.49 -12.20
CA ASN A 253 7.38 -4.48 -13.08
C ASN A 253 6.46 -5.70 -13.26
N TYR A 254 5.84 -6.16 -12.17
CA TYR A 254 4.81 -7.19 -12.22
C TYR A 254 3.60 -6.72 -13.04
N ALA A 255 3.09 -5.51 -12.81
CA ALA A 255 1.96 -4.97 -13.56
C ALA A 255 2.18 -4.97 -15.08
N GLN A 256 3.40 -4.73 -15.54
CA GLN A 256 3.75 -4.73 -16.97
C GLN A 256 3.95 -6.12 -17.56
N ASN A 257 4.53 -7.06 -16.79
CA ASN A 257 5.04 -8.33 -17.33
C ASN A 257 4.26 -9.57 -16.85
N HIS A 258 3.22 -9.41 -16.04
CA HIS A 258 2.52 -10.53 -15.46
C HIS A 258 1.87 -11.41 -16.54
N SER A 259 2.06 -12.72 -16.38
CA SER A 259 1.44 -13.76 -17.20
C SER A 259 1.20 -14.98 -16.32
N PHE A 260 0.34 -15.89 -16.78
CA PHE A 260 0.02 -17.10 -16.00
C PHE A 260 1.28 -17.94 -15.70
N LEU A 261 2.17 -18.13 -16.67
CA LEU A 261 3.43 -18.86 -16.46
C LEU A 261 4.37 -18.14 -15.49
N TYR A 262 4.41 -16.81 -15.56
CA TYR A 262 5.18 -16.01 -14.63
C TYR A 262 4.67 -16.18 -13.19
N ASP A 263 3.35 -16.22 -13.00
CA ASP A 263 2.72 -16.45 -11.70
C ASP A 263 3.07 -17.83 -11.13
N ILE A 264 3.02 -18.89 -11.94
CA ILE A 264 3.45 -20.24 -11.51
C ILE A 264 4.91 -20.22 -11.04
N GLY A 265 5.79 -19.53 -11.78
CA GLY A 265 7.19 -19.35 -11.37
C GLY A 265 7.33 -18.64 -10.01
N LEU A 266 6.48 -17.66 -9.72
CA LEU A 266 6.47 -16.97 -8.42
C LEU A 266 5.95 -17.86 -7.29
N ILE A 267 4.92 -18.68 -7.54
CA ILE A 267 4.40 -19.64 -6.54
C ILE A 267 5.48 -20.65 -6.16
N LEU A 268 6.17 -21.22 -7.15
CA LEU A 268 7.24 -22.19 -6.93
C LEU A 268 8.41 -21.60 -6.13
N LYS A 269 8.72 -20.31 -6.33
CA LYS A 269 9.70 -19.59 -5.50
C LYS A 269 9.18 -19.27 -4.08
N THR A 270 7.87 -19.16 -3.92
CA THR A 270 7.24 -18.83 -2.62
C THR A 270 7.27 -20.02 -1.65
N ILE A 271 7.06 -21.25 -2.12
CA ILE A 271 6.91 -22.45 -1.26
C ILE A 271 8.18 -22.77 -0.45
N PRO A 272 9.40 -22.87 -1.04
CA PRO A 272 10.62 -23.11 -0.27
C PRO A 272 10.93 -21.97 0.71
N ALA A 273 10.59 -20.74 0.32
CA ALA A 273 10.80 -19.55 1.12
C ALA A 273 9.85 -19.42 2.33
N LEU A 274 8.75 -20.18 2.40
CA LEU A 274 7.90 -20.25 3.60
C LEU A 274 8.58 -20.97 4.77
N PHE A 275 9.55 -21.84 4.48
CA PHE A 275 10.30 -22.57 5.50
C PHE A 275 11.56 -21.83 5.95
N GLN A 276 11.96 -20.77 5.26
CA GLN A 276 13.06 -19.89 5.69
C GLN A 276 12.50 -18.87 6.69
N LYS A 277 12.80 -19.08 7.98
CA LYS A 277 12.43 -18.17 9.06
C LYS A 277 13.12 -16.82 8.88
N GLU A 278 12.38 -15.78 8.55
CA GLU A 278 12.77 -14.41 8.90
C GLU A 278 12.16 -14.09 10.26
N SER A 279 13.01 -13.98 11.27
CA SER A 279 12.65 -13.43 12.57
C SER A 279 12.19 -11.98 12.40
N VAL A 280 10.96 -11.70 12.82
CA VAL A 280 10.43 -10.33 12.99
C VAL A 280 11.13 -9.61 14.13
#